data_AF-A0A916SEA8-F1
#
_entry.id   AF-A0A916SEA8-F1
#
_cell.length_a   1.000
_cell.length_b   1.000
_cell.length_c   1.000
_cell.angle_alpha   90.00
_cell.angle_beta   90.00
_cell.angle_gamma   90.00
#
_symmetry.space_group_name_H-M   'P 1'
#
loop_
_entity.id
_entity.type
_entity.pdbx_description
1 polymer ?
#
loop_
_entity_poly.entity_id
_entity_poly.type
_entity_poly.pdbx_seq_one_letter_code
_entity_poly.pdbx_strand_id
1 'polypeptide(L)'
;MTDTSPATTDQPARPGKRPPARAPRQRQASPVLERLFALYPKLFGAKFLPLKLGVFQDLLARHPEDFKKDELKIAMGQHARSTPYLESVAAGLPRHDLDGNPVEPVAPEHVHHAILEIFRRRQARSREDLRPRLQLRLIQAIEVSGLSREDYATLVRVQDEATNALVDDALAELAVQAAKREALLRAFEASGKTETEFADMYGLNLAEVTAALARVRAAQAAKTAVTP
;
A
#
# COMPACT_ATOMS: atom_id res chain seq x y z
N MET A 1 -15.59 14.17 79.02
CA MET A 1 -16.46 13.56 78.00
C MET A 1 -15.58 13.36 76.78
N THR A 2 -14.84 12.25 76.74
CA THR A 2 -15.23 10.98 76.08
C THR A 2 -15.54 11.22 74.60
N ASP A 3 -15.03 10.49 73.62
CA ASP A 3 -14.01 9.46 73.49
C ASP A 3 -14.00 9.13 71.97
N THR A 4 -12.98 8.44 71.52
CA THR A 4 -13.07 7.43 70.44
C THR A 4 -13.03 7.88 68.98
N SER A 5 -11.92 7.47 68.34
CA SER A 5 -11.73 7.25 66.90
C SER A 5 -12.85 6.38 66.28
N PRO A 6 -12.90 6.26 64.95
CA PRO A 6 -12.87 4.89 64.46
C PRO A 6 -11.83 4.65 63.35
N ALA A 7 -11.22 3.48 63.50
CA ALA A 7 -10.40 2.76 62.56
C ALA A 7 -11.07 2.60 61.18
N THR A 8 -10.32 2.87 60.12
CA THR A 8 -10.65 2.41 58.77
C THR A 8 -10.28 0.93 58.68
N THR A 9 -11.29 0.07 58.63
CA THR A 9 -11.13 -1.36 58.40
C THR A 9 -10.79 -1.63 56.95
N ASP A 10 -9.61 -2.20 56.74
CA ASP A 10 -9.15 -2.84 55.51
C ASP A 10 -10.04 -4.08 55.21
N GLN A 11 -10.68 -4.11 54.04
CA GLN A 11 -11.48 -5.24 53.58
C GLN A 11 -10.86 -5.78 52.27
N PRO A 12 -10.45 -7.06 52.22
CA PRO A 12 -9.82 -7.62 51.03
C PRO A 12 -10.85 -7.84 49.91
N ALA A 13 -10.56 -7.27 48.75
CA ALA A 13 -11.35 -7.42 47.54
C ALA A 13 -11.40 -8.88 47.07
N ARG A 14 -12.60 -9.42 46.87
CA ARG A 14 -12.83 -10.72 46.23
C ARG A 14 -12.45 -10.66 44.75
N PRO A 15 -11.81 -11.70 44.17
CA PRO A 15 -11.47 -11.72 42.77
C PRO A 15 -12.74 -11.89 41.92
N GLY A 16 -13.11 -10.83 41.19
CA GLY A 16 -14.18 -10.87 40.20
C GLY A 16 -13.83 -11.81 39.05
N LYS A 17 -14.71 -12.79 38.79
CA LYS A 17 -14.62 -13.68 37.62
C LYS A 17 -14.68 -12.83 36.34
N ARG A 18 -13.58 -12.84 35.56
CA ARG A 18 -13.57 -12.29 34.19
C ARG A 18 -14.59 -13.05 33.32
N PRO A 19 -15.41 -12.35 32.52
CA PRO A 19 -16.31 -13.02 31.59
C PRO A 19 -15.49 -13.80 30.54
N PRO A 20 -15.98 -14.97 30.07
CA PRO A 20 -15.25 -15.77 29.11
C PRO A 20 -15.10 -15.02 27.78
N ALA A 21 -13.89 -15.09 27.21
CA ALA A 21 -13.59 -14.54 25.89
C ALA A 21 -14.53 -15.20 24.85
N ARG A 22 -15.32 -14.37 24.15
CA ARG A 22 -16.16 -14.81 23.04
C ARG A 22 -15.27 -15.44 21.97
N ALA A 23 -15.51 -16.71 21.65
CA ALA A 23 -14.90 -17.38 20.52
C ALA A 23 -15.13 -16.55 19.23
N PRO A 24 -14.15 -16.49 18.31
CA PRO A 24 -14.31 -15.74 17.07
C PRO A 24 -15.46 -16.37 16.28
N ARG A 25 -16.61 -15.66 16.24
CA ARG A 25 -17.68 -15.99 15.30
C ARG A 25 -17.06 -15.97 13.91
N GLN A 26 -17.06 -17.11 13.21
CA GLN A 26 -16.84 -17.14 11.77
C GLN A 26 -17.79 -16.09 11.19
N ARG A 27 -17.24 -14.96 10.73
CA ARG A 27 -18.04 -13.88 10.15
C ARG A 27 -18.56 -14.44 8.83
N GLN A 28 -19.78 -14.97 8.85
CA GLN A 28 -20.50 -15.31 7.64
C GLN A 28 -20.46 -14.08 6.73
N ALA A 29 -20.12 -14.28 5.46
CA ALA A 29 -20.13 -13.20 4.49
C ALA A 29 -21.53 -12.58 4.48
N SER A 30 -21.59 -11.26 4.35
CA SER A 30 -22.89 -10.60 4.19
C SER A 30 -23.61 -11.23 2.99
N PRO A 31 -24.91 -11.57 3.08
CA PRO A 31 -25.68 -12.08 1.93
C PRO A 31 -25.56 -11.19 0.69
N VAL A 32 -25.43 -9.87 0.90
CA VAL A 32 -25.19 -8.88 -0.16
C VAL A 32 -23.84 -9.09 -0.84
N LEU A 33 -22.79 -9.43 -0.08
CA LEU A 33 -21.47 -9.71 -0.62
C LEU A 33 -21.48 -11.02 -1.44
N GLU A 34 -22.17 -12.05 -0.97
CA GLU A 34 -22.36 -13.28 -1.74
C GLU A 34 -23.10 -13.02 -3.06
N ARG A 35 -24.14 -12.17 -3.02
CA ARG A 35 -24.85 -11.72 -4.22
C ARG A 35 -23.94 -10.97 -5.19
N LEU A 36 -23.09 -10.07 -4.70
CA LEU A 36 -22.08 -9.38 -5.53
C LEU A 36 -21.10 -10.36 -6.18
N PHE A 37 -20.68 -11.40 -5.46
CA PHE A 37 -19.76 -12.42 -5.98
C PHE A 37 -20.40 -13.24 -7.10
N ALA A 38 -21.70 -13.56 -6.96
CA ALA A 38 -22.47 -14.27 -7.98
C ALA A 38 -22.71 -13.41 -9.23
N LEU A 39 -23.04 -12.13 -9.06
CA LEU A 39 -23.33 -11.21 -10.17
C LEU A 39 -22.07 -10.77 -10.92
N TYR A 40 -20.97 -10.54 -10.19
CA TYR A 40 -19.74 -9.94 -10.74
C TYR A 40 -18.49 -10.78 -10.41
N PRO A 41 -18.41 -12.05 -10.86
CA PRO A 41 -17.32 -12.95 -10.50
C PRO A 41 -15.95 -12.49 -10.99
N LYS A 42 -15.88 -11.66 -12.04
CA LYS A 42 -14.62 -11.09 -12.53
C LYS A 42 -14.02 -10.02 -11.59
N LEU A 43 -14.87 -9.32 -10.83
CA LEU A 43 -14.46 -8.23 -9.94
C LEU A 43 -14.33 -8.69 -8.49
N PHE A 44 -15.21 -9.59 -8.06
CA PHE A 44 -15.34 -10.02 -6.67
C PHE A 44 -15.03 -11.51 -6.45
N GLY A 45 -14.72 -12.28 -7.50
CA GLY A 45 -14.47 -13.73 -7.42
C GLY A 45 -13.05 -14.09 -6.98
N ALA A 46 -12.43 -15.10 -7.61
CA ALA A 46 -11.12 -15.61 -7.15
C ALA A 46 -9.99 -14.57 -7.22
N LYS A 47 -10.07 -13.60 -8.14
CA LYS A 47 -9.14 -12.49 -8.28
C LYS A 47 -9.91 -11.19 -8.14
N PHE A 48 -9.58 -10.41 -7.11
CA PHE A 48 -10.24 -9.12 -6.90
C PHE A 48 -9.60 -8.07 -7.80
N LEU A 49 -10.41 -7.12 -8.25
CA LEU A 49 -9.97 -5.97 -9.05
C LEU A 49 -10.34 -4.66 -8.34
N PRO A 50 -9.50 -3.61 -8.40
CA PRO A 50 -9.87 -2.30 -7.89
C PRO A 50 -11.12 -1.79 -8.59
N LEU A 51 -12.06 -1.23 -7.85
CA LEU A 51 -13.33 -0.76 -8.40
C LEU A 51 -13.25 0.69 -8.87
N LYS A 52 -13.94 1.00 -9.97
CA LYS A 52 -14.16 2.34 -10.51
C LYS A 52 -14.77 3.27 -9.46
N LEU A 53 -14.40 4.55 -9.47
CA LEU A 53 -15.08 5.56 -8.68
C LEU A 53 -16.56 5.66 -9.08
N GLY A 54 -17.46 5.75 -8.09
CA GLY A 54 -18.90 5.79 -8.32
C GLY A 54 -19.58 4.42 -8.54
N VAL A 55 -18.85 3.30 -8.51
CA VAL A 55 -19.39 1.95 -8.73
C VAL A 55 -20.56 1.57 -7.81
N PHE A 56 -20.65 2.19 -6.62
CA PHE A 56 -21.80 2.04 -5.73
C PHE A 56 -23.11 2.51 -6.36
N GLN A 57 -23.10 3.65 -7.07
CA GLN A 57 -24.29 4.16 -7.76
C GLN A 57 -24.60 3.31 -8.99
N ASP A 58 -23.57 2.87 -9.71
CA ASP A 58 -23.73 1.98 -10.86
C ASP A 58 -24.42 0.66 -10.43
N LEU A 59 -24.05 0.11 -9.26
CA LEU A 59 -24.69 -1.08 -8.69
C LEU A 59 -26.16 -0.86 -8.32
N LEU A 60 -26.48 0.27 -7.67
CA LEU A 60 -27.86 0.60 -7.31
C LEU A 60 -28.74 0.85 -8.54
N ALA A 61 -28.19 1.49 -9.57
CA ALA A 61 -28.92 1.76 -10.82
C ALA A 61 -29.18 0.49 -11.61
N ARG A 62 -28.22 -0.45 -11.66
CA ARG A 62 -28.32 -1.70 -12.42
C ARG A 62 -29.12 -2.77 -11.69
N HIS A 63 -29.13 -2.74 -10.36
CA HIS A 63 -29.77 -3.74 -9.51
C HIS A 63 -30.59 -3.11 -8.37
N PRO A 64 -31.62 -2.30 -8.67
CA PRO A 64 -32.41 -1.60 -7.65
C PRO A 64 -33.18 -2.57 -6.74
N GLU A 65 -33.59 -3.72 -7.26
CA GLU A 65 -34.34 -4.74 -6.53
C GLU A 65 -33.43 -5.70 -5.72
N ASP A 66 -32.16 -5.88 -6.12
CA ASP A 66 -31.23 -6.78 -5.41
C ASP A 66 -30.56 -6.10 -4.21
N PHE A 67 -30.42 -4.77 -4.22
CA PHE A 67 -29.59 -4.05 -3.25
C PHE A 67 -30.29 -2.91 -2.52
N LYS A 68 -30.44 -3.07 -1.21
CA LYS A 68 -30.74 -1.96 -0.31
C LYS A 68 -29.48 -1.10 -0.09
N LYS A 69 -29.65 0.22 -0.20
CA LYS A 69 -28.56 1.21 -0.12
C LYS A 69 -27.62 1.02 1.07
N ASP A 70 -28.16 0.86 2.28
CA ASP A 70 -27.36 0.78 3.49
C ASP A 70 -26.60 -0.55 3.62
N GLU A 71 -27.25 -1.66 3.24
CA GLU A 71 -26.64 -2.99 3.27
C GLU A 71 -25.52 -3.09 2.22
N LEU A 72 -25.74 -2.55 1.02
CA LEU A 72 -24.72 -2.47 -0.03
C LEU A 72 -23.51 -1.65 0.42
N LYS A 73 -23.74 -0.51 1.06
CA LYS A 73 -22.66 0.34 1.58
C LYS A 73 -21.80 -0.41 2.59
N ILE A 74 -22.43 -1.17 3.49
CA ILE A 74 -21.72 -2.01 4.47
C ILE A 74 -20.91 -3.11 3.75
N ALA A 75 -21.53 -3.84 2.81
CA ALA A 75 -20.88 -4.93 2.08
C ALA A 75 -19.68 -4.43 1.26
N MET A 76 -19.82 -3.33 0.52
CA MET A 76 -18.73 -2.72 -0.22
C MET A 76 -17.62 -2.22 0.71
N GLY A 77 -17.99 -1.62 1.86
CA GLY A 77 -17.02 -1.24 2.87
C GLY A 77 -16.25 -2.43 3.46
N GLN A 78 -16.88 -3.60 3.59
CA GLN A 78 -16.20 -4.84 3.99
C GLN A 78 -15.25 -5.32 2.89
N HIS A 79 -15.71 -5.34 1.64
CA HIS A 79 -14.90 -5.73 0.48
C HIS A 79 -13.66 -4.86 0.32
N ALA A 80 -13.82 -3.53 0.33
CA ALA A 80 -12.74 -2.56 0.13
C ALA A 80 -11.67 -2.60 1.24
N ARG A 81 -12.01 -3.12 2.43
CA ARG A 81 -11.07 -3.30 3.55
C ARG A 81 -10.48 -4.71 3.62
N SER A 82 -10.92 -5.63 2.77
CA SER A 82 -10.43 -7.01 2.76
C SER A 82 -8.97 -7.07 2.27
N THR A 83 -8.19 -8.03 2.77
CA THR A 83 -6.79 -8.18 2.33
C THR A 83 -6.66 -8.48 0.83
N PRO A 84 -7.47 -9.37 0.21
CA PRO A 84 -7.39 -9.61 -1.22
C PRO A 84 -7.66 -8.36 -2.07
N TYR A 85 -8.59 -7.50 -1.62
CA TYR A 85 -8.84 -6.22 -2.29
C TYR A 85 -7.63 -5.30 -2.19
N LEU A 86 -7.08 -5.12 -0.98
CA LEU A 86 -5.88 -4.31 -0.80
C LEU A 86 -4.71 -4.84 -1.61
N GLU A 87 -4.56 -6.16 -1.77
CA GLU A 87 -3.51 -6.75 -2.60
C GLU A 87 -3.68 -6.38 -4.07
N SER A 88 -4.91 -6.34 -4.59
CA SER A 88 -5.19 -5.87 -5.96
C SER A 88 -4.84 -4.38 -6.17
N VAL A 89 -5.11 -3.54 -5.16
CA VAL A 89 -4.78 -2.11 -5.18
C VAL A 89 -3.27 -1.90 -5.06
N ALA A 90 -2.62 -2.60 -4.12
CA ALA A 90 -1.18 -2.57 -3.94
C ALA A 90 -0.42 -3.12 -5.15
N ALA A 91 -1.03 -3.98 -5.97
CA ALA A 91 -0.49 -4.45 -7.24
C ALA A 91 -0.48 -3.37 -8.33
N GLY A 92 -1.15 -2.23 -8.13
CA GLY A 92 -1.23 -1.15 -9.12
C GLY A 92 -2.12 -1.47 -10.32
N LEU A 93 -3.06 -2.42 -10.16
CA LEU A 93 -4.03 -2.72 -11.22
C LEU A 93 -4.92 -1.50 -11.47
N PRO A 94 -5.38 -1.26 -12.71
CA PRO A 94 -6.34 -0.19 -12.98
C PRO A 94 -7.67 -0.48 -12.27
N ARG A 95 -8.46 0.56 -12.08
CA ARG A 95 -9.84 0.43 -11.63
C ARG A 95 -10.71 -0.09 -12.76
N HIS A 96 -11.68 -0.94 -12.42
CA HIS A 96 -12.56 -1.59 -13.38
C HIS A 96 -14.02 -1.19 -13.15
N ASP A 97 -14.76 -1.03 -14.23
CA ASP A 97 -16.22 -0.88 -14.20
C ASP A 97 -16.93 -2.21 -13.91
N LEU A 98 -18.26 -2.19 -13.85
CA LEU A 98 -19.08 -3.37 -13.59
C LEU A 98 -19.03 -4.42 -14.70
N ASP A 99 -18.66 -4.04 -15.92
CA ASP A 99 -18.51 -4.96 -17.04
C ASP A 99 -17.10 -5.61 -17.06
N GLY A 100 -16.20 -5.11 -16.20
CA GLY A 100 -14.85 -5.60 -16.02
C GLY A 100 -13.83 -4.97 -16.96
N ASN A 101 -14.14 -3.80 -17.54
CA ASN A 101 -13.20 -3.05 -18.36
C ASN A 101 -12.33 -2.13 -17.49
N PRO A 102 -11.04 -1.97 -17.80
CA PRO A 102 -10.18 -1.00 -17.12
C PRO A 102 -10.60 0.43 -17.51
N VAL A 103 -10.72 1.30 -16.52
CA VAL A 103 -11.21 2.67 -16.69
C VAL A 103 -10.12 3.70 -16.39
N GLU A 104 -9.53 3.62 -15.20
CA GLU A 104 -8.61 4.64 -14.70
C GLU A 104 -7.51 3.99 -13.84
N PRO A 105 -6.28 4.54 -13.81
CA PRO A 105 -5.26 4.05 -12.91
C PRO A 105 -5.64 4.29 -11.45
N VAL A 106 -5.20 3.42 -10.56
CA VAL A 106 -5.29 3.68 -9.12
C VAL A 106 -4.28 4.77 -8.76
N ALA A 107 -4.74 5.81 -8.07
CA ALA A 107 -3.88 6.92 -7.68
C ALA A 107 -2.73 6.45 -6.74
N PRO A 108 -1.52 7.03 -6.85
CA PRO A 108 -0.34 6.56 -6.11
C PRO A 108 -0.52 6.47 -4.60
N GLU A 109 -1.25 7.40 -3.97
CA GLU A 109 -1.56 7.41 -2.54
C GLU A 109 -2.33 6.15 -2.12
N HIS A 110 -3.28 5.70 -2.95
CA HIS A 110 -4.07 4.52 -2.65
C HIS A 110 -3.23 3.24 -2.73
N VAL A 111 -2.34 3.14 -3.73
CA VAL A 111 -1.37 2.03 -3.83
C VAL A 111 -0.47 2.02 -2.60
N HIS A 112 0.07 3.18 -2.24
CA HIS A 112 0.93 3.38 -1.08
C HIS A 112 0.26 2.91 0.23
N HIS A 113 -0.93 3.43 0.52
CA HIS A 113 -1.65 3.08 1.74
C HIS A 113 -2.06 1.61 1.78
N ALA A 114 -2.37 1.01 0.63
CA ALA A 114 -2.64 -0.43 0.55
C ALA A 114 -1.40 -1.27 0.91
N ILE A 115 -0.21 -0.90 0.42
CA ILE A 115 1.05 -1.55 0.76
C ILE A 115 1.31 -1.49 2.28
N LEU A 116 1.17 -0.29 2.88
CA LEU A 116 1.37 -0.10 4.31
C LEU A 116 0.37 -0.90 5.15
N GLU A 117 -0.91 -0.90 4.78
CA GLU A 117 -1.95 -1.63 5.52
C GLU A 117 -1.74 -3.14 5.44
N ILE A 118 -1.33 -3.67 4.28
CA ILE A 118 -0.96 -5.10 4.14
C ILE A 118 0.25 -5.42 5.01
N PHE A 119 1.30 -4.59 4.97
CA PHE A 119 2.48 -4.77 5.79
C PHE A 119 2.12 -4.79 7.27
N ARG A 120 1.36 -3.80 7.76
CA ARG A 120 0.90 -3.72 9.15
C ARG A 120 0.15 -4.97 9.57
N ARG A 121 -0.76 -5.48 8.73
CA ARG A 121 -1.51 -6.73 8.98
C ARG A 121 -0.62 -7.96 9.04
N ARG A 122 0.40 -8.05 8.20
CA ARG A 122 1.33 -9.18 8.12
C ARG A 122 2.34 -9.15 9.28
N GLN A 123 2.92 -7.99 9.56
CA GLN A 123 3.85 -7.77 10.66
C GLN A 123 3.20 -8.07 12.02
N ALA A 124 1.93 -7.68 12.22
CA ALA A 124 1.20 -8.01 13.45
C ALA A 124 1.02 -9.51 13.73
N ARG A 125 1.23 -10.36 12.71
CA ARG A 125 1.10 -11.83 12.81
C ARG A 125 2.45 -12.55 12.70
N SER A 126 3.53 -11.83 12.43
CA SER A 126 4.87 -12.37 12.22
C SER A 126 5.84 -11.84 13.27
N ARG A 127 6.81 -12.67 13.65
CA ARG A 127 7.95 -12.25 14.49
C ARG A 127 9.15 -11.81 13.65
N GLU A 128 9.15 -12.09 12.35
CA GLU A 128 10.19 -11.67 11.44
C GLU A 128 10.09 -10.17 11.16
N ASP A 129 11.22 -9.51 10.94
CA ASP A 129 11.24 -8.12 10.46
C ASP A 129 10.91 -8.09 8.96
N LEU A 130 9.71 -7.62 8.62
CA LEU A 130 9.26 -7.52 7.24
C LEU A 130 9.61 -6.17 6.60
N ARG A 131 10.26 -5.24 7.33
CA ARG A 131 10.60 -3.90 6.83
C ARG A 131 11.46 -3.92 5.56
N PRO A 132 12.45 -4.82 5.38
CA PRO A 132 13.22 -4.85 4.13
C PRO A 132 12.35 -5.13 2.90
N ARG A 133 11.35 -6.01 3.03
CA ARG A 133 10.39 -6.30 1.94
C ARG A 133 9.46 -5.12 1.70
N LEU A 134 9.03 -4.42 2.76
CA LEU A 134 8.23 -3.20 2.64
C LEU A 134 9.02 -2.12 1.89
N GLN A 135 10.27 -1.88 2.26
CA GLN A 135 11.10 -0.83 1.66
C GLN A 135 11.26 -1.03 0.15
N LEU A 136 11.57 -2.25 -0.29
CA LEU A 136 11.62 -2.60 -1.72
C LEU A 136 10.28 -2.32 -2.42
N ARG A 137 9.16 -2.65 -1.77
CA ARG A 137 7.83 -2.45 -2.34
C ARG A 137 7.45 -0.96 -2.42
N LEU A 138 7.83 -0.15 -1.43
CA LEU A 138 7.63 1.28 -1.43
C LEU A 138 8.46 1.96 -2.52
N ILE A 139 9.74 1.60 -2.65
CA ILE A 139 10.63 2.09 -3.71
C ILE A 139 10.00 1.83 -5.09
N GLN A 140 9.53 0.59 -5.33
CA GLN A 140 8.87 0.25 -6.58
C GLN A 140 7.60 1.09 -6.82
N ALA A 141 6.78 1.31 -5.79
CA ALA A 141 5.58 2.13 -5.92
C ALA A 141 5.90 3.60 -6.24
N ILE A 142 6.95 4.15 -5.62
CA ILE A 142 7.45 5.50 -5.91
C ILE A 142 7.91 5.59 -7.37
N GLU A 143 8.75 4.65 -7.82
CA GLU A 143 9.25 4.64 -9.21
C GLU A 143 8.11 4.53 -10.23
N VAL A 144 7.13 3.64 -10.00
CA VAL A 144 5.97 3.45 -10.88
C VAL A 144 5.06 4.68 -10.90
N SER A 145 4.98 5.44 -9.80
CA SER A 145 4.15 6.65 -9.74
C SER A 145 4.63 7.75 -10.70
N GLY A 146 5.91 7.75 -11.06
CA GLY A 146 6.52 8.82 -11.87
C GLY A 146 6.58 10.19 -11.18
N LEU A 147 6.16 10.30 -9.93
CA LEU A 147 6.17 11.55 -9.16
C LEU A 147 7.59 11.90 -8.71
N SER A 148 7.84 13.20 -8.52
CA SER A 148 9.04 13.64 -7.83
C SER A 148 9.01 13.16 -6.37
N ARG A 149 10.19 13.10 -5.74
CA ARG A 149 10.31 12.72 -4.32
C ARG A 149 9.45 13.62 -3.42
N GLU A 150 9.44 14.93 -3.70
CA GLU A 150 8.74 15.93 -2.89
C GLU A 150 7.23 15.83 -3.06
N ASP A 151 6.76 15.66 -4.30
CA ASP A 151 5.34 15.48 -4.61
C ASP A 151 4.80 14.19 -4.00
N TYR A 152 5.56 13.09 -4.15
CA TYR A 152 5.17 11.82 -3.56
C TYR A 152 5.10 11.90 -2.04
N ALA A 153 6.11 12.48 -1.39
CA ALA A 153 6.13 12.66 0.06
C ALA A 153 4.90 13.44 0.54
N THR A 154 4.57 14.56 -0.12
CA THR A 154 3.43 15.41 0.21
C THR A 154 2.11 14.67 0.10
N LEU A 155 1.96 13.85 -0.94
CA LEU A 155 0.73 13.13 -1.27
C LEU A 155 0.44 11.95 -0.31
N VAL A 156 1.47 11.33 0.30
CA VAL A 156 1.29 10.14 1.15
C VAL A 156 1.42 10.40 2.66
N ARG A 157 1.74 11.62 3.09
CA ARG A 157 1.90 11.92 4.52
C ARG A 157 0.63 11.62 5.32
N VAL A 158 0.82 11.00 6.49
CA VAL A 158 -0.25 10.72 7.46
C VAL A 158 0.09 11.31 8.83
N GLN A 159 -0.84 11.24 9.78
CA GLN A 159 -0.60 11.72 11.15
C GLN A 159 0.42 10.85 11.92
N ASP A 160 0.57 9.57 11.54
CA ASP A 160 1.48 8.66 12.22
C ASP A 160 2.95 8.87 11.80
N GLU A 161 3.76 9.37 12.73
CA GLU A 161 5.19 9.65 12.52
C GLU A 161 5.99 8.39 12.21
N ALA A 162 5.64 7.25 12.82
CA ALA A 162 6.35 5.99 12.57
C ALA A 162 6.15 5.51 11.13
N THR A 163 4.92 5.63 10.60
CA THR A 163 4.64 5.35 9.19
C THR A 163 5.39 6.34 8.28
N ASN A 164 5.38 7.63 8.60
CA ASN A 164 6.08 8.65 7.83
C ASN A 164 7.59 8.38 7.75
N ALA A 165 8.22 7.92 8.83
CA ALA A 165 9.64 7.56 8.85
C ALA A 165 9.97 6.41 7.88
N LEU A 166 9.10 5.41 7.75
CA LEU A 166 9.29 4.32 6.77
C LEU A 166 9.29 4.83 5.32
N VAL A 167 8.47 5.85 5.04
CA VAL A 167 8.45 6.50 3.73
C VAL A 167 9.73 7.29 3.49
N ASP A 168 10.18 8.03 4.50
CA ASP A 168 11.40 8.82 4.43
C ASP A 168 12.63 7.95 4.19
N ASP A 169 12.72 6.80 4.86
CA ASP A 169 13.78 5.80 4.65
C ASP A 169 13.77 5.26 3.21
N ALA A 170 12.59 4.97 2.66
CA ALA A 170 12.45 4.50 1.27
C ALA A 170 12.85 5.60 0.26
N LEU A 171 12.45 6.84 0.50
CA LEU A 171 12.82 7.99 -0.33
C LEU A 171 14.32 8.31 -0.25
N ALA A 172 14.92 8.18 0.93
CA ALA A 172 16.35 8.38 1.14
C ALA A 172 17.17 7.32 0.41
N GLU A 173 16.78 6.04 0.52
CA GLU A 173 17.41 4.95 -0.21
C GLU A 173 17.30 5.15 -1.73
N LEU A 174 16.13 5.54 -2.23
CA LEU A 174 15.94 5.86 -3.64
C LEU A 174 16.85 7.01 -4.10
N ALA A 175 17.05 8.03 -3.25
CA ALA A 175 17.97 9.13 -3.53
C ALA A 175 19.44 8.67 -3.59
N VAL A 176 19.87 7.80 -2.67
CA VAL A 176 21.20 7.17 -2.70
C VAL A 176 21.39 6.38 -4.00
N GLN A 177 20.40 5.58 -4.40
CA GLN A 177 20.47 4.83 -5.65
C GLN A 177 20.53 5.74 -6.88
N ALA A 178 19.76 6.84 -6.89
CA ALA A 178 19.81 7.82 -7.96
C ALA A 178 21.20 8.47 -8.06
N ALA A 179 21.80 8.87 -6.93
CA ALA A 179 23.14 9.44 -6.89
C ALA A 179 24.22 8.45 -7.37
N LYS A 180 24.14 7.18 -6.97
CA LYS A 180 25.04 6.11 -7.46
C LYS A 180 24.97 5.97 -8.97
N ARG A 181 23.76 5.95 -9.54
CA ARG A 181 23.58 5.84 -10.99
C ARG A 181 24.06 7.09 -11.72
N GLU A 182 23.85 8.29 -11.19
CA GLU A 182 24.43 9.52 -11.76
C GLU A 182 25.97 9.51 -11.74
N ALA A 183 26.58 9.06 -10.64
CA ALA A 183 28.03 8.92 -10.57
C ALA A 183 28.56 7.92 -11.60
N LEU A 184 27.84 6.80 -11.80
CA LEU A 184 28.15 5.82 -12.84
C LEU A 184 28.08 6.44 -14.23
N LEU A 185 27.03 7.23 -14.53
CA LEU A 185 26.90 7.92 -15.81
C LEU A 185 28.05 8.91 -16.05
N ARG A 186 28.42 9.72 -15.05
CA ARG A 186 29.55 10.66 -15.17
C ARG A 186 30.87 9.93 -15.40
N ALA A 187 31.12 8.82 -14.69
CA ALA A 187 32.31 8.00 -14.88
C ALA A 187 32.34 7.37 -16.29
N PHE A 188 31.19 6.90 -16.77
CA PHE A 188 31.02 6.37 -18.12
C PHE A 188 31.33 7.43 -19.18
N GLU A 189 30.73 8.62 -19.09
CA GLU A 189 30.95 9.72 -20.02
C GLU A 189 32.40 10.21 -20.02
N ALA A 190 33.03 10.33 -18.84
CA ALA A 190 34.42 10.73 -18.71
C ALA A 190 35.40 9.70 -19.31
N SER A 191 35.01 8.42 -19.38
CA SER A 191 35.85 7.37 -19.95
C SER A 191 35.97 7.45 -21.47
N GLY A 192 34.97 8.03 -22.15
CA GLY A 192 34.89 8.04 -23.62
C GLY A 192 34.75 6.65 -24.27
N LYS A 193 34.48 5.61 -23.47
CA LYS A 193 34.41 4.21 -23.90
C LYS A 193 33.00 3.78 -24.27
N THR A 194 32.89 2.65 -24.95
CA THR A 194 31.61 1.93 -25.11
C THR A 194 31.16 1.31 -23.78
N GLU A 195 29.87 1.01 -23.64
CA GLU A 195 29.32 0.42 -22.41
C GLU A 195 29.96 -0.94 -22.08
N THR A 196 30.31 -1.71 -23.12
CA THR A 196 31.03 -2.99 -23.00
C THR A 196 32.44 -2.80 -22.43
N GLU A 197 33.22 -1.91 -23.03
CA GLU A 197 34.60 -1.64 -22.57
C GLU A 197 34.65 -1.02 -21.18
N PHE A 198 33.65 -0.18 -20.85
CA PHE A 198 33.51 0.40 -19.52
C PHE A 198 33.18 -0.66 -18.47
N ALA A 199 32.24 -1.56 -18.76
CA ALA A 199 31.89 -2.66 -17.87
C ALA A 199 33.09 -3.59 -17.64
N ASP A 200 33.78 -3.99 -18.70
CA ASP A 200 34.97 -4.86 -18.62
C ASP A 200 36.10 -4.22 -17.81
N MET A 201 36.35 -2.91 -17.99
CA MET A 201 37.40 -2.19 -17.27
C MET A 201 37.22 -2.21 -15.74
N TYR A 202 35.98 -2.14 -15.27
CA TYR A 202 35.66 -2.10 -13.85
C TYR A 202 35.17 -3.45 -13.29
N GLY A 203 35.17 -4.51 -14.10
CA GLY A 203 34.64 -5.82 -13.72
C GLY A 203 33.15 -5.79 -13.36
N LEU A 204 32.39 -4.88 -13.99
CA LEU A 204 30.95 -4.73 -13.78
C LEU A 204 30.15 -5.62 -14.72
N ASN A 205 28.93 -5.96 -14.32
CA ASN A 205 28.01 -6.66 -15.22
C ASN A 205 27.47 -5.69 -16.28
N LEU A 206 27.69 -5.99 -17.56
CA LEU A 206 27.23 -5.17 -18.69
C LEU A 206 25.73 -4.87 -18.64
N ALA A 207 24.89 -5.88 -18.37
CA ALA A 207 23.44 -5.69 -18.34
C ALA A 207 23.02 -4.73 -17.22
N GLU A 208 23.69 -4.78 -16.07
CA GLU A 208 23.43 -3.86 -14.96
C GLU A 208 23.89 -2.44 -15.28
N VAL A 209 25.06 -2.28 -15.91
CA VAL A 209 25.57 -0.97 -16.37
C VAL A 209 24.61 -0.36 -17.39
N THR A 210 24.25 -1.09 -18.45
CA THR A 210 23.32 -0.61 -19.48
C THR A 210 21.97 -0.22 -18.89
N ALA A 211 21.41 -1.05 -17.99
CA ALA A 211 20.16 -0.72 -17.32
C ALA A 211 20.26 0.52 -16.42
N ALA A 212 21.35 0.67 -15.67
CA ALA A 212 21.59 1.82 -14.80
C ALA A 212 21.74 3.11 -15.62
N LEU A 213 22.51 3.09 -16.71
CA LEU A 213 22.69 4.23 -17.61
C LEU A 213 21.38 4.62 -18.30
N ALA A 214 20.63 3.65 -18.82
CA ALA A 214 19.33 3.89 -19.44
C ALA A 214 18.33 4.57 -18.47
N ARG A 215 18.30 4.13 -17.20
CA ARG A 215 17.43 4.74 -16.18
C ARG A 215 17.80 6.19 -15.87
N VAL A 216 19.10 6.53 -15.77
CA VAL A 216 19.52 7.92 -15.51
C VAL A 216 19.21 8.82 -16.69
N ARG A 217 19.47 8.36 -17.92
CA ARG A 217 19.13 9.11 -19.14
C ARG A 217 17.63 9.40 -19.21
N ALA A 218 16.78 8.41 -18.91
CA ALA A 218 15.33 8.60 -18.85
C ALA A 218 14.91 9.61 -17.75
N ALA A 219 15.52 9.52 -16.56
CA ALA A 219 15.24 10.45 -15.47
C ALA A 219 15.69 11.90 -15.79
N GLN A 220 16.80 12.08 -16.51
CA GLN A 220 17.25 13.39 -16.99
C GLN A 220 16.29 13.96 -18.03
N ALA A 221 15.88 13.15 -19.01
CA ALA A 221 14.90 13.57 -20.02
C ALA A 221 13.57 14.01 -19.39
N ALA A 222 13.08 13.29 -18.38
CA ALA A 222 11.88 13.67 -17.65
C ALA A 222 12.03 15.00 -16.90
N LYS A 223 13.19 15.27 -16.26
CA LYS A 223 13.46 16.56 -15.60
C LYS A 223 13.50 17.73 -16.59
N THR A 224 14.11 17.53 -17.77
CA THR A 224 14.18 18.57 -18.80
C THR A 224 12.80 18.88 -19.39
N ALA A 225 11.93 17.87 -19.55
CA ALA A 225 10.58 18.07 -20.07
C ALA A 225 9.62 18.80 -19.11
N VAL A 226 9.92 18.80 -17.80
CA VAL A 226 9.10 19.44 -16.75
C VAL A 226 9.53 20.89 -16.47
N THR A 227 10.69 21.33 -16.98
CA THR A 227 11.19 22.71 -16.78
C THR A 227 10.80 23.58 -17.99
N PRO A 228 9.83 24.53 -17.86
CA PRO A 228 9.52 25.49 -18.91
C PRO A 228 10.59 26.58 -19.07
#